data_AF-A0A536DI07-F1
#
_entry.id   AF-A0A536DI07-F1
#
_cell.length_a   1.000
_cell.length_b   1.000
_cell.length_c   1.000
_cell.angle_alpha   90.00
_cell.angle_beta   90.00
_cell.angle_gamma   90.00
#
_symmetry.space_group_name_H-M   'P 1'
#
loop_
_entity.id
_entity.type
_entity.pdbx_description
1 polymer ?
#
loop_
_entity_poly.entity_id
_entity_poly.type
_entity_poly.pdbx_seq_one_letter_code
_entity_poly.pdbx_strand_id
1 'polypeptide(L)'
;MPRPVAYLVVFVSSCCTLILELVAGRILAPFIGVSLYTWTSIIGVVLAGISLGNYLGGRAADRWPQRRTLGILLVAGGLASLAILPLITIATSIPTGDLVDPNNRLGGLLPLDRAALLILRIVLITTLIFLPPSFILGMVSPVVIKLTLRDLAHSGGLVGKVYALSTLGSILGTFATGFVLVQLLGTRMIVLGVGIVLLAMAALFGDLVRVGRAAAPIAAGVLLVGLLVPARNVKAYGCLDGVGLEMDCVQRSVKDGWDQATSTGCLHETAYYCIRVADNPAASDHQTVKELILDHLVHSYNSLEDPNFLEYGYIKVYAEVAEYLAQRVPDQAIRVLYVGGGGYTLARHIEATYPNARQEIMEIDPGVTQTVYEQLGVERSRTNITTYNVDGRLMINQLLVRNGGQYDLIIGDAFNDLSIPYHLTTLEFDQDLKRLLKPDGFYLALVIDKLRGGKFMPAYTDTVLRVWPAVQVLSDSEPWESSAPSTYVVAAGNAAVAPDRLAGLHGQGQNGSVVTHIMPGELMHQWLDYAQAPILTDDYAPVDNLIAPVFAERGI
;
A
#
# COMPACT_ATOMS: atom_id res chain seq x y z
N MET A 1 38.87 -17.62 -12.50
CA MET A 1 37.66 -17.62 -13.36
C MET A 1 37.91 -16.73 -14.58
N PRO A 2 37.34 -16.99 -15.78
CA PRO A 2 37.44 -16.07 -16.90
C PRO A 2 36.79 -14.73 -16.55
N ARG A 3 37.47 -13.62 -16.85
CA ARG A 3 36.98 -12.25 -16.57
C ARG A 3 35.56 -11.96 -17.08
N PRO A 4 35.15 -12.31 -18.32
CA PRO A 4 33.79 -12.00 -18.78
C PRO A 4 32.71 -12.73 -17.96
N VAL A 5 32.99 -13.94 -17.48
CA VAL A 5 32.06 -14.68 -16.64
C VAL A 5 31.93 -14.04 -15.27
N ALA A 6 33.05 -13.60 -14.68
CA ALA A 6 33.03 -12.89 -13.40
C ALA A 6 32.24 -11.57 -13.47
N TYR A 7 32.43 -10.82 -14.56
CA TYR A 7 31.70 -9.60 -14.85
C TYR A 7 30.20 -9.83 -14.99
N LEU A 8 29.80 -10.86 -15.74
CA LEU A 8 28.40 -11.24 -15.90
C LEU A 8 27.78 -11.65 -14.55
N VAL A 9 28.48 -12.46 -13.75
CA VAL A 9 27.96 -12.95 -12.48
C VAL A 9 27.69 -11.80 -11.51
N VAL A 10 28.64 -10.88 -11.36
CA VAL A 10 28.46 -9.72 -10.47
C VAL A 10 27.37 -8.79 -10.98
N PHE A 11 27.34 -8.52 -12.29
CA PHE A 11 26.30 -7.70 -12.89
C PHE A 11 24.89 -8.25 -12.61
N VAL A 12 24.67 -9.55 -12.89
CA VAL A 12 23.34 -10.16 -12.71
C VAL A 12 23.00 -10.31 -11.24
N SER A 13 23.95 -10.70 -10.37
CA SER A 13 23.66 -10.80 -8.93
C SER A 13 23.27 -9.45 -8.33
N SER A 14 23.97 -8.37 -8.70
CA SER A 14 23.67 -7.02 -8.20
C SER A 14 22.38 -6.46 -8.78
N CYS A 15 22.05 -6.80 -10.03
CA CYS A 15 20.74 -6.55 -10.62
C CYS A 15 19.64 -7.25 -9.79
N CYS A 16 19.78 -8.55 -9.52
CA CYS A 16 18.83 -9.30 -8.69
C CYS A 16 18.66 -8.73 -7.27
N THR A 17 19.75 -8.30 -6.61
CA THR A 17 19.67 -7.69 -5.27
C THR A 17 18.79 -6.44 -5.28
N LEU A 18 18.99 -5.54 -6.24
CA LEU A 18 18.21 -4.30 -6.31
C LEU A 18 16.77 -4.53 -6.81
N ILE A 19 16.55 -5.56 -7.64
CA ILE A 19 15.20 -6.00 -7.99
C ILE A 19 14.44 -6.41 -6.71
N LEU A 20 15.04 -7.23 -5.85
CA LEU A 20 14.42 -7.67 -4.60
C LEU A 20 14.17 -6.50 -3.64
N GLU A 21 15.11 -5.56 -3.53
CA GLU A 21 14.97 -4.37 -2.69
C GLU A 21 13.76 -3.52 -3.11
N LEU A 22 13.60 -3.25 -4.41
CA LEU A 22 12.50 -2.42 -4.89
C LEU A 22 11.14 -3.12 -4.81
N VAL A 23 11.11 -4.44 -5.01
CA VAL A 23 9.90 -5.26 -4.87
C VAL A 23 9.48 -5.42 -3.40
N ALA A 24 10.42 -5.32 -2.45
CA ALA A 24 10.15 -5.51 -1.03
C ALA A 24 9.04 -4.61 -0.49
N GLY A 25 8.99 -3.34 -0.92
CA GLY A 25 7.96 -2.39 -0.48
C GLY A 25 6.55 -2.84 -0.84
N ARG A 26 6.37 -3.36 -2.06
CA ARG A 26 5.08 -3.84 -2.55
C ARG A 26 4.68 -5.18 -1.95
N ILE A 27 5.66 -6.03 -1.66
CA ILE A 27 5.42 -7.29 -0.95
C ILE A 27 4.93 -7.04 0.47
N LEU A 28 5.44 -6.00 1.14
CA LEU A 28 5.08 -5.66 2.52
C LEU A 28 3.81 -4.80 2.65
N ALA A 29 3.45 -4.03 1.63
CA ALA A 29 2.30 -3.11 1.66
C ALA A 29 0.97 -3.76 2.13
N PRO A 30 0.58 -4.98 1.67
CA PRO A 30 -0.64 -5.66 2.13
C PRO A 30 -0.64 -6.14 3.58
N PHE A 31 0.45 -5.94 4.34
CA PHE A 31 0.59 -6.45 5.70
C PHE A 31 0.92 -5.38 6.73
N ILE A 32 1.69 -4.36 6.35
CA ILE A 32 2.16 -3.30 7.24
C ILE A 32 1.96 -1.89 6.66
N GLY A 33 1.33 -1.79 5.48
CA GLY A 33 1.08 -0.52 4.81
C GLY A 33 2.30 0.11 4.13
N VAL A 34 2.04 1.21 3.42
CA VAL A 34 3.07 2.01 2.72
C VAL A 34 3.34 3.28 3.53
N SER A 35 4.56 3.42 4.03
CA SER A 35 4.99 4.60 4.79
C SER A 35 6.48 4.87 4.64
N LEU A 36 6.91 6.06 5.06
CA LEU A 36 8.34 6.37 5.24
C LEU A 36 9.07 5.35 6.13
N TYR A 37 8.41 4.80 7.16
CA TYR A 37 9.00 3.81 8.06
C TYR A 37 9.25 2.48 7.35
N THR A 38 8.31 2.04 6.50
CA THR A 38 8.44 0.82 5.69
C THR A 38 9.62 0.94 4.72
N TRP A 39 9.69 2.03 3.94
CA TRP A 39 10.78 2.26 2.98
C TRP A 39 12.15 2.41 3.65
N THR A 40 12.22 3.16 4.75
CA THR A 40 13.48 3.33 5.51
C THR A 40 13.98 2.00 6.06
N SER A 41 13.07 1.16 6.55
CA SER A 41 13.42 -0.17 7.07
C SER A 41 13.94 -1.10 5.98
N ILE A 42 13.31 -1.10 4.80
CA ILE A 42 13.74 -1.92 3.65
C ILE A 42 15.16 -1.54 3.23
N ILE A 43 15.40 -0.26 2.93
CA ILE A 43 16.70 0.21 2.48
C ILE A 43 17.76 -0.06 3.56
N GLY A 44 17.46 0.26 4.82
CA GLY A 44 18.36 0.03 5.94
C GLY A 44 18.76 -1.44 6.12
N VAL A 45 17.78 -2.36 6.09
CA VAL A 45 18.01 -3.80 6.25
C VAL A 45 18.76 -4.39 5.06
N VAL A 46 18.39 -4.03 3.83
CA VAL A 46 19.06 -4.54 2.63
C VAL A 46 20.50 -4.07 2.57
N LEU A 47 20.77 -2.78 2.83
CA LEU A 47 22.13 -2.25 2.90
C LEU A 47 22.95 -2.87 4.04
N ALA A 48 22.34 -3.10 5.21
CA ALA A 48 23.00 -3.81 6.31
C ALA A 48 23.34 -5.25 5.92
N GLY A 49 22.43 -5.94 5.23
CA GLY A 49 22.65 -7.27 4.67
C GLY A 49 23.81 -7.28 3.68
N ILE A 50 23.80 -6.39 2.69
CA ILE A 50 24.89 -6.27 1.69
C ILE A 50 26.22 -5.95 2.37
N SER A 51 26.24 -5.05 3.36
CA SER A 51 27.45 -4.66 4.11
C SER A 51 28.04 -5.85 4.87
N LEU A 52 27.20 -6.55 5.65
CA LEU A 52 27.63 -7.73 6.41
C LEU A 52 28.05 -8.87 5.47
N GLY A 53 27.33 -9.03 4.36
CA GLY A 53 27.63 -9.98 3.29
C GLY A 53 28.98 -9.69 2.63
N ASN A 54 29.29 -8.43 2.33
CA ASN A 54 30.59 -8.06 1.78
C ASN A 54 31.74 -8.38 2.77
N TYR A 55 31.56 -8.07 4.05
CA TYR A 55 32.57 -8.31 5.08
C TYR A 55 32.82 -9.81 5.34
N LEU A 56 31.75 -10.60 5.52
CA LEU A 56 31.88 -12.03 5.76
C LEU A 56 32.20 -12.80 4.47
N GLY A 57 31.71 -12.34 3.33
CA GLY A 57 32.05 -12.83 2.00
C GLY A 57 33.53 -12.65 1.69
N GLY A 58 34.15 -11.54 2.10
CA GLY A 58 35.60 -11.34 2.01
C GLY A 58 36.38 -12.40 2.80
N ARG A 59 35.97 -12.67 4.05
CA ARG A 59 36.59 -13.75 4.85
C ARG A 59 36.38 -15.13 4.25
N ALA A 60 35.17 -15.42 3.75
CA ALA A 60 34.87 -16.68 3.08
C ALA A 60 35.70 -16.84 1.80
N ALA A 61 35.90 -15.76 1.06
CA ALA A 61 36.73 -15.73 -0.15
C ALA A 61 38.20 -16.04 0.16
N ASP A 62 38.74 -15.51 1.27
CA ASP A 62 40.10 -15.80 1.70
C ASP A 62 40.27 -17.25 2.17
N ARG A 63 39.27 -17.81 2.86
CA ARG A 63 39.33 -19.17 3.41
C ARG A 63 39.03 -20.26 2.38
N TRP A 64 38.11 -20.01 1.45
CA TRP A 64 37.65 -20.96 0.45
C TRP A 64 37.51 -20.32 -0.94
N PRO A 65 38.63 -19.98 -1.62
CA PRO A 65 38.64 -19.35 -2.94
C PRO A 65 38.35 -20.37 -4.06
N GLN A 66 37.15 -20.97 -4.06
CA GLN A 66 36.76 -21.99 -5.03
C GLN A 66 35.49 -21.59 -5.79
N ARG A 67 35.36 -22.03 -7.05
CA ARG A 67 34.12 -21.84 -7.84
C ARG A 67 32.90 -22.47 -7.15
N ARG A 68 33.12 -23.55 -6.40
CA ARG A 68 32.11 -24.19 -5.57
C ARG A 68 31.50 -23.24 -4.53
N THR A 69 32.31 -22.38 -3.91
CA THR A 69 31.83 -21.37 -2.94
C THR A 69 30.87 -20.40 -3.62
N LEU A 70 31.23 -19.90 -4.81
CA LEU A 70 30.35 -19.06 -5.62
C LEU A 70 29.04 -19.78 -5.98
N GLY A 71 29.12 -21.04 -6.40
CA GLY A 71 27.94 -21.86 -6.69
C GLY A 71 27.01 -22.02 -5.49
N ILE A 72 27.56 -22.31 -4.31
CA ILE A 72 26.78 -22.43 -3.07
C ILE A 72 26.09 -21.10 -2.72
N LEU A 73 26.78 -19.98 -2.84
CA LEU A 73 26.19 -18.66 -2.58
C LEU A 73 25.06 -18.33 -3.55
N LEU A 74 25.20 -18.64 -4.84
CA LEU A 74 24.14 -18.42 -5.82
C LEU A 74 22.93 -19.33 -5.59
N VAL A 75 23.14 -20.60 -5.22
CA VAL A 75 22.04 -21.50 -4.82
C VAL A 75 21.35 -20.98 -3.56
N ALA A 76 22.13 -20.64 -2.53
CA ALA A 76 21.60 -20.15 -1.27
C ALA A 76 20.85 -18.82 -1.46
N GLY A 77 21.35 -17.91 -2.29
CA GLY A 77 20.70 -16.65 -2.62
C GLY A 77 19.40 -16.86 -3.41
N GLY A 78 19.41 -17.76 -4.40
CA GLY A 78 18.20 -18.14 -5.15
C GLY A 78 17.13 -18.75 -4.25
N LEU A 79 17.50 -19.71 -3.39
CA LEU A 79 16.59 -20.31 -2.43
C LEU A 79 16.09 -19.31 -1.37
N ALA A 80 16.95 -18.43 -0.86
CA ALA A 80 16.56 -17.39 0.08
C ALA A 80 15.59 -16.37 -0.57
N SER A 81 15.78 -16.07 -1.86
CA SER A 81 14.85 -15.22 -2.62
C SER A 81 13.49 -15.90 -2.78
N LEU A 82 13.46 -17.20 -3.13
CA LEU A 82 12.20 -17.96 -3.23
C LEU A 82 11.51 -18.12 -1.87
N ALA A 83 12.29 -18.18 -0.78
CA ALA A 83 11.76 -18.28 0.58
C ALA A 83 11.04 -17.01 1.05
N ILE A 84 11.18 -15.85 0.37
CA ILE A 84 10.45 -14.61 0.68
C ILE A 84 8.93 -14.86 0.67
N LEU A 85 8.43 -15.61 -0.32
CA LEU A 85 6.99 -15.85 -0.50
C LEU A 85 6.34 -16.66 0.64
N PRO A 86 6.91 -17.78 1.13
CA PRO A 86 6.38 -18.44 2.32
C PRO A 86 6.79 -17.74 3.64
N LEU A 87 7.92 -17.02 3.68
CA LEU A 87 8.31 -16.32 4.91
C LEU A 87 7.38 -15.16 5.22
N ILE A 88 6.81 -14.49 4.22
CA ILE A 88 5.89 -13.40 4.51
C ILE A 88 4.63 -13.89 5.20
N THR A 89 4.04 -15.00 4.75
CA THR A 89 2.84 -15.57 5.37
C THR A 89 3.13 -16.04 6.79
N ILE A 90 4.31 -16.61 7.04
CA ILE A 90 4.74 -16.96 8.40
C ILE A 90 4.95 -15.72 9.26
N ALA A 91 5.74 -14.76 8.77
CA ALA A 91 6.12 -13.56 9.52
C ALA A 91 4.91 -12.72 9.92
N THR A 92 3.87 -12.69 9.08
CA THR A 92 2.63 -11.94 9.32
C THR A 92 1.60 -12.75 10.11
N SER A 93 1.70 -14.09 10.11
CA SER A 93 0.89 -14.96 10.97
C SER A 93 1.33 -14.99 12.44
N ILE A 94 2.54 -14.51 12.76
CA ILE A 94 3.00 -14.36 14.14
C ILE A 94 2.13 -13.28 14.78
N PRO A 95 1.31 -13.59 15.82
CA PRO A 95 0.50 -12.59 16.50
C PRO A 95 1.40 -11.63 17.24
N THR A 96 1.90 -10.59 16.57
CA THR A 96 2.66 -9.51 17.18
C THR A 96 1.77 -8.48 17.84
N GLY A 97 0.44 -8.61 17.71
CA GLY A 97 -0.54 -7.86 18.49
C GLY A 97 -0.25 -7.94 19.99
N ASP A 98 0.26 -9.08 20.45
CA ASP A 98 0.69 -9.32 21.82
C ASP A 98 1.87 -8.45 22.30
N LEU A 99 2.67 -7.85 21.41
CA LEU A 99 3.76 -6.93 21.79
C LEU A 99 3.28 -5.48 21.92
N VAL A 100 2.14 -5.15 21.31
CA VAL A 100 1.51 -3.82 21.30
C VAL A 100 0.23 -3.78 22.17
N ASP A 101 -0.27 -4.95 22.60
CA ASP A 101 -1.46 -5.10 23.45
C ASP A 101 -1.18 -4.57 24.88
N PRO A 102 -1.98 -3.61 25.37
CA PRO A 102 -1.85 -3.04 26.71
C PRO A 102 -2.00 -4.05 27.86
N ASN A 103 -2.56 -5.24 27.61
CA ASN A 103 -2.77 -6.26 28.63
C ASN A 103 -1.64 -7.30 28.70
N ASN A 104 -0.65 -7.24 27.79
CA ASN A 104 0.38 -8.26 27.75
C ASN A 104 1.63 -7.89 28.55
N ARG A 105 2.17 -8.87 29.28
CA ARG A 105 3.28 -8.70 30.24
C ARG A 105 4.61 -8.27 29.60
N LEU A 106 4.74 -8.41 28.28
CA LEU A 106 5.95 -8.06 27.52
C LEU A 106 5.99 -6.59 27.08
N GLY A 107 4.84 -5.95 26.81
CA GLY A 107 4.75 -4.54 26.43
C GLY A 107 5.16 -3.58 27.57
N GLY A 108 5.04 -4.04 28.82
CA GLY A 108 5.52 -3.31 30.00
C GLY A 108 7.00 -3.50 30.34
N LEU A 109 7.73 -4.40 29.66
CA LEU A 109 9.15 -4.67 29.93
C LEU A 109 10.11 -3.74 29.18
N LEU A 110 9.66 -3.12 28.09
CA LEU A 110 10.44 -2.15 27.32
C LEU A 110 9.81 -0.75 27.49
N PRO A 111 10.52 0.24 28.07
CA PRO A 111 10.02 1.61 28.22
C PRO A 111 10.08 2.38 26.88
N LEU A 112 9.51 1.81 25.81
CA LEU A 112 9.46 2.39 24.48
C LEU A 112 8.06 2.96 24.21
N ASP A 113 8.00 4.06 23.46
CA ASP A 113 6.73 4.62 23.00
C ASP A 113 6.09 3.71 21.94
N ARG A 114 4.76 3.81 21.77
CA ARG A 114 4.00 2.97 20.82
C ARG A 114 4.51 3.10 19.38
N ALA A 115 4.97 4.29 18.99
CA ALA A 115 5.55 4.53 17.68
C ALA A 115 6.89 3.77 17.49
N ALA A 116 7.78 3.74 18.50
CA ALA A 116 8.98 2.92 18.41
C ALA A 116 8.68 1.41 18.36
N LEU A 117 7.63 0.93 19.03
CA LEU A 117 7.22 -0.47 18.94
C LEU A 117 6.77 -0.85 17.52
N LEU A 118 6.03 0.02 16.83
CA LEU A 118 5.68 -0.20 15.42
C LEU A 118 6.91 -0.21 14.52
N ILE A 119 7.80 0.78 14.67
CA ILE A 119 9.03 0.85 13.89
C ILE A 119 9.87 -0.42 14.11
N LEU A 120 9.98 -0.87 15.37
CA LEU A 120 10.69 -2.09 15.72
C LEU A 120 10.06 -3.31 15.03
N ARG A 121 8.72 -3.43 15.02
CA ARG A 121 8.01 -4.50 14.33
C ARG A 121 8.29 -4.50 12.82
N ILE A 122 8.16 -3.34 12.17
CA ILE A 122 8.43 -3.19 10.73
C ILE A 122 9.88 -3.61 10.43
N VAL A 123 10.84 -3.15 11.23
CA VAL A 123 12.26 -3.51 11.09
C VAL A 123 12.48 -5.01 11.30
N LEU A 124 11.85 -5.62 12.30
CA LEU A 124 11.98 -7.05 12.57
C LEU A 124 11.43 -7.93 11.44
N ILE A 125 10.22 -7.62 10.95
CA ILE A 125 9.61 -8.34 9.82
C ILE A 125 10.48 -8.18 8.57
N THR A 126 10.89 -6.95 8.27
CA THR A 126 11.77 -6.65 7.12
C THR A 126 13.10 -7.39 7.24
N THR A 127 13.69 -7.43 8.44
CA THR A 127 14.94 -8.14 8.73
C THR A 127 14.78 -9.64 8.50
N LEU A 128 13.72 -10.25 9.01
CA LEU A 128 13.49 -11.69 8.86
C LEU A 128 13.37 -12.10 7.39
N ILE A 129 12.71 -11.27 6.57
CA ILE A 129 12.41 -11.60 5.17
C ILE A 129 13.58 -11.22 4.24
N PHE A 130 14.12 -10.01 4.35
CA PHE A 130 15.03 -9.44 3.34
C PHE A 130 16.50 -9.44 3.74
N LEU A 131 16.85 -9.59 5.03
CA LEU A 131 18.26 -9.72 5.44
C LEU A 131 18.91 -10.97 4.84
N PRO A 132 18.31 -12.18 4.89
CA PRO A 132 18.97 -13.39 4.38
C PRO A 132 19.36 -13.33 2.90
N PRO A 133 18.45 -13.00 1.93
CA PRO A 133 18.85 -12.94 0.53
C PRO A 133 19.87 -11.82 0.26
N SER A 134 19.70 -10.64 0.86
CA SER A 134 20.62 -9.51 0.68
C SER A 134 22.02 -9.80 1.22
N PHE A 135 22.09 -10.46 2.37
CA PHE A 135 23.34 -10.91 2.98
C PHE A 135 24.09 -11.91 2.09
N ILE A 136 23.41 -12.93 1.59
CA ILE A 136 24.02 -13.97 0.76
C ILE A 136 24.47 -13.38 -0.60
N LEU A 137 23.65 -12.55 -1.23
CA LEU A 137 24.00 -11.89 -2.48
C LEU A 137 25.16 -10.89 -2.29
N GLY A 138 25.22 -10.20 -1.15
CA GLY A 138 26.35 -9.35 -0.77
C GLY A 138 27.69 -10.10 -0.71
N MET A 139 27.70 -11.41 -0.44
CA MET A 139 28.92 -12.22 -0.43
C MET A 139 29.48 -12.52 -1.83
N VAL A 140 28.68 -12.38 -2.89
CA VAL A 140 29.06 -12.78 -4.25
C VAL A 140 30.23 -11.94 -4.77
N SER A 141 30.18 -10.62 -4.57
CA SER A 141 31.18 -9.69 -5.12
C SER A 141 32.61 -9.95 -4.58
N PRO A 142 32.86 -10.05 -3.25
CA PRO A 142 34.18 -10.38 -2.73
C PRO A 142 34.72 -11.74 -3.22
N VAL A 143 33.86 -12.76 -3.29
CA VAL A 143 34.25 -14.09 -3.78
C VAL A 143 34.66 -14.05 -5.25
N VAL A 144 33.91 -13.34 -6.09
CA VAL A 144 34.24 -13.18 -7.51
C VAL A 144 35.54 -12.40 -7.71
N ILE A 145 35.77 -11.35 -6.93
CA ILE A 145 37.03 -10.58 -6.94
C ILE A 145 38.19 -11.52 -6.61
N LYS A 146 38.10 -12.31 -5.53
CA LYS A 146 39.18 -13.25 -5.16
C LYS A 146 39.43 -14.31 -6.23
N LEU A 147 38.40 -14.83 -6.88
CA LEU A 147 38.51 -15.83 -7.95
C LEU A 147 39.08 -15.29 -9.28
N THR A 148 39.18 -13.97 -9.43
CA THR A 148 39.70 -13.30 -10.63
C THR A 148 41.06 -12.64 -10.42
N LEU A 149 41.42 -12.32 -9.17
CA LEU A 149 42.76 -11.85 -8.81
C LEU A 149 43.79 -12.96 -9.06
N ARG A 150 44.75 -12.67 -9.95
CA ARG A 150 45.91 -13.54 -10.24
C ARG A 150 47.24 -12.90 -9.86
N ASP A 151 47.27 -11.59 -9.67
CA ASP A 151 48.48 -10.81 -9.42
C ASP A 151 48.16 -9.54 -8.63
N LEU A 152 48.99 -9.18 -7.64
CA LEU A 152 48.75 -8.04 -6.75
C LEU A 152 49.02 -6.70 -7.44
N ALA A 153 49.92 -6.67 -8.43
CA ALA A 153 50.38 -5.45 -9.10
C ALA A 153 49.29 -4.72 -9.92
N HIS A 154 48.22 -5.42 -10.33
CA HIS A 154 47.09 -4.88 -11.11
C HIS A 154 45.73 -5.09 -10.44
N SER A 155 45.73 -5.26 -9.12
CA SER A 155 44.54 -5.59 -8.33
C SER A 155 43.48 -4.47 -8.32
N GLY A 156 43.90 -3.21 -8.23
CA GLY A 156 42.99 -2.05 -8.14
C GLY A 156 42.08 -1.89 -9.37
N GLY A 157 42.63 -1.97 -10.58
CA GLY A 157 41.84 -1.81 -11.82
C GLY A 157 40.84 -2.94 -12.06
N LEU A 158 41.13 -4.16 -11.60
CA LEU A 158 40.18 -5.28 -11.65
C LEU A 158 39.03 -5.06 -10.67
N VAL A 159 39.36 -4.71 -9.43
CA VAL A 159 38.38 -4.42 -8.38
C VAL A 159 37.45 -3.30 -8.82
N GLY A 160 38.00 -2.19 -9.33
CA GLY A 160 37.22 -1.07 -9.86
C GLY A 160 36.25 -1.48 -10.97
N LYS A 161 36.67 -2.32 -11.93
CA LYS A 161 35.77 -2.84 -12.99
C LYS A 161 34.64 -3.71 -12.44
N VAL A 162 34.94 -4.56 -11.45
CA VAL A 162 33.92 -5.40 -10.82
C VAL A 162 32.88 -4.53 -10.09
N TYR A 163 33.33 -3.52 -9.34
CA TYR A 163 32.41 -2.58 -8.68
C TYR A 163 31.58 -1.77 -9.70
N ALA A 164 32.20 -1.26 -10.77
CA ALA A 164 31.48 -0.52 -11.80
C ALA A 164 30.37 -1.36 -12.46
N LEU A 165 30.64 -2.63 -12.76
CA LEU A 165 29.64 -3.55 -13.32
C LEU A 165 28.57 -3.96 -12.30
N SER A 166 28.94 -4.11 -11.03
CA SER A 166 27.99 -4.31 -9.94
C SER A 166 26.99 -3.16 -9.88
N THR A 167 27.49 -1.92 -9.82
CA THR A 167 26.67 -0.70 -9.79
C THR A 167 25.81 -0.56 -11.06
N LEU A 168 26.36 -0.85 -12.24
CA LEU A 168 25.58 -0.83 -13.48
C LEU A 168 24.44 -1.86 -13.46
N GLY A 169 24.70 -3.07 -12.97
CA GLY A 169 23.68 -4.11 -12.79
C GLY A 169 22.60 -3.65 -11.81
N SER A 170 22.99 -3.08 -10.68
CA SER A 170 22.07 -2.48 -9.70
C SER A 170 21.18 -1.39 -10.31
N ILE A 171 21.75 -0.43 -11.05
CA ILE A 171 21.00 0.65 -11.72
C ILE A 171 19.97 0.07 -12.70
N LEU A 172 20.39 -0.88 -13.54
CA LEU A 172 19.50 -1.51 -14.51
C LEU A 172 18.41 -2.33 -13.84
N GLY A 173 18.73 -3.03 -12.74
CA GLY A 173 17.75 -3.73 -11.92
C GLY A 173 16.70 -2.77 -11.34
N THR A 174 17.12 -1.64 -10.78
CA THR A 174 16.21 -0.61 -10.24
C THR A 174 15.28 -0.06 -11.31
N PHE A 175 15.80 0.39 -12.46
CA PHE A 175 14.96 0.93 -13.54
C PHE A 175 14.07 -0.14 -14.20
N ALA A 176 14.59 -1.34 -14.42
CA ALA A 176 13.80 -2.43 -14.95
C ALA A 176 12.62 -2.75 -14.03
N THR A 177 12.85 -2.86 -12.72
CA THR A 177 11.77 -3.12 -11.76
C THR A 177 10.76 -1.99 -11.69
N GLY A 178 11.22 -0.76 -11.50
CA GLY A 178 10.34 0.40 -11.27
C GLY A 178 9.48 0.76 -12.48
N PHE A 179 10.00 0.62 -13.70
CA PHE A 179 9.30 1.07 -14.90
C PHE A 179 8.68 -0.06 -15.74
N VAL A 180 9.14 -1.31 -15.59
CA VAL A 180 8.76 -2.38 -16.53
C VAL A 180 8.29 -3.65 -15.81
N LEU A 181 9.14 -4.25 -14.98
CA LEU A 181 8.89 -5.60 -14.47
C LEU A 181 7.64 -5.65 -13.59
N VAL A 182 7.45 -4.66 -12.71
CA VAL A 182 6.30 -4.68 -11.79
C VAL A 182 4.99 -4.53 -12.55
N GLN A 183 4.96 -3.66 -13.56
CA GLN A 183 3.76 -3.45 -14.38
C GLN A 183 3.39 -4.67 -15.22
N LEU A 184 4.38 -5.43 -15.70
CA LEU A 184 4.15 -6.55 -16.62
C LEU A 184 3.99 -7.90 -15.94
N LEU A 185 4.70 -8.14 -14.82
CA LEU A 185 4.83 -9.46 -14.22
C LEU A 185 4.19 -9.56 -12.83
N GLY A 186 3.97 -8.44 -12.14
CA GLY A 186 3.61 -8.44 -10.71
C GLY A 186 4.77 -8.88 -9.81
N THR A 187 4.65 -8.66 -8.51
CA THR A 187 5.75 -8.87 -7.55
C THR A 187 6.11 -10.34 -7.36
N ARG A 188 5.11 -11.23 -7.35
CA ARG A 188 5.30 -12.68 -7.19
C ARG A 188 6.18 -13.26 -8.31
N MET A 189 5.88 -12.95 -9.57
CA MET A 189 6.64 -13.48 -10.70
C MET A 189 8.05 -12.91 -10.76
N ILE A 190 8.27 -11.69 -10.29
CA ILE A 190 9.61 -11.11 -10.18
C ILE A 190 10.46 -11.90 -9.18
N VAL A 191 9.95 -12.18 -7.97
CA VAL A 191 10.68 -12.95 -6.96
C VAL A 191 11.01 -14.36 -7.47
N LEU A 192 10.05 -15.02 -8.12
CA LEU A 192 10.27 -16.33 -8.75
C LEU A 192 11.35 -16.24 -9.84
N GLY A 193 11.27 -15.23 -10.71
CA GLY A 193 12.24 -14.96 -11.77
C GLY A 193 13.65 -14.76 -11.23
N VAL A 194 13.82 -13.94 -10.18
CA VAL A 194 15.11 -13.73 -9.51
C VAL A 194 15.66 -15.05 -8.96
N GLY A 195 14.83 -15.82 -8.25
CA GLY A 195 15.22 -17.13 -7.73
C GLY A 195 15.71 -18.08 -8.82
N ILE A 196 14.97 -18.18 -9.92
CA ILE A 196 15.31 -19.04 -11.08
C ILE A 196 16.61 -18.57 -11.74
N VAL A 197 16.79 -17.27 -11.97
CA VAL A 197 18.00 -16.71 -12.59
C VAL A 197 19.23 -17.01 -11.73
N LEU A 198 19.15 -16.83 -10.42
CA LEU A 198 20.26 -17.13 -9.51
C LEU A 198 20.60 -18.62 -9.48
N LEU A 199 19.59 -19.50 -9.46
CA LEU A 199 19.79 -20.95 -9.54
C LEU A 199 20.40 -21.39 -10.89
N ALA A 200 19.96 -20.78 -12.00
CA ALA A 200 20.52 -21.02 -13.31
C ALA A 200 21.99 -20.56 -13.38
N MET A 201 22.31 -19.39 -12.83
CA MET A 201 23.70 -18.92 -12.73
C MET A 201 24.56 -19.87 -11.89
N ALA A 202 24.01 -20.42 -10.80
CA ALA A 202 24.70 -21.41 -10.00
C ALA A 202 25.02 -22.67 -10.82
N ALA A 203 24.04 -23.19 -11.56
CA ALA A 203 24.23 -24.36 -12.41
C ALA A 203 25.29 -24.14 -13.50
N LEU A 204 25.29 -22.97 -14.14
CA LEU A 204 26.19 -22.63 -15.24
C LEU A 204 27.62 -22.32 -14.77
N PHE A 205 27.79 -21.65 -13.63
CA PHE A 205 29.08 -21.07 -13.23
C PHE A 205 29.65 -21.61 -11.91
N GLY A 206 28.86 -22.35 -11.13
CA GLY A 206 29.17 -22.80 -9.77
C GLY A 206 29.90 -24.15 -9.64
N ASP A 207 30.22 -24.82 -10.76
CA ASP A 207 30.92 -26.13 -10.77
C ASP A 207 30.25 -27.19 -9.86
N LEU A 208 28.91 -27.23 -9.89
CA LEU A 208 28.05 -27.99 -8.97
C LEU A 208 27.72 -29.43 -9.44
N VAL A 209 28.36 -29.93 -10.51
CA VAL A 209 28.10 -31.26 -11.11
C VAL A 209 28.26 -32.44 -10.12
N ARG A 210 28.96 -32.25 -8.99
CA ARG A 210 29.09 -33.25 -7.89
C ARG A 210 28.22 -32.99 -6.66
N VAL A 211 27.49 -31.87 -6.60
CA VAL A 211 26.68 -31.43 -5.44
C VAL A 211 25.20 -31.81 -5.57
N GLY A 212 24.80 -32.42 -6.70
CA GLY A 212 23.43 -32.87 -6.96
C GLY A 212 22.80 -33.78 -5.88
N ARG A 213 23.60 -34.36 -4.97
CA ARG A 213 23.11 -35.14 -3.82
C ARG A 213 22.83 -34.32 -2.54
N ALA A 214 23.42 -33.13 -2.38
CA ALA A 214 23.27 -32.30 -1.18
C ALA A 214 22.35 -31.08 -1.38
N ALA A 215 22.25 -30.56 -2.61
CA ALA A 215 21.32 -29.47 -2.94
C ALA A 215 19.88 -29.96 -3.10
N ALA A 216 19.66 -31.21 -3.52
CA ALA A 216 18.34 -31.82 -3.69
C ALA A 216 17.49 -31.82 -2.40
N PRO A 217 17.98 -32.24 -1.22
CA PRO A 217 17.17 -32.21 0.00
C PRO A 217 16.92 -30.77 0.52
N ILE A 218 17.78 -29.80 0.21
CA ILE A 218 17.60 -28.39 0.63
C ILE A 218 16.59 -27.70 -0.30
N ALA A 219 16.71 -27.89 -1.61
CA ALA A 219 15.72 -27.42 -2.58
C ALA A 219 14.36 -28.09 -2.35
N ALA A 220 14.35 -29.41 -2.09
CA ALA A 220 13.14 -30.13 -1.70
C ALA A 220 12.62 -29.64 -0.34
N GLY A 221 13.45 -29.35 0.65
CA GLY A 221 13.04 -28.81 1.95
C GLY A 221 12.43 -27.41 1.85
N VAL A 222 13.01 -26.52 1.04
CA VAL A 222 12.46 -25.17 0.78
C VAL A 222 11.15 -25.26 0.01
N LEU A 223 11.06 -26.15 -0.99
CA LEU A 223 9.80 -26.42 -1.70
C LEU A 223 8.75 -27.06 -0.79
N LEU A 224 9.13 -28.03 0.05
CA LEU A 224 8.26 -28.79 0.93
C LEU A 224 7.75 -27.92 2.09
N VAL A 225 8.59 -27.04 2.66
CA VAL A 225 8.16 -26.03 3.64
C VAL A 225 7.24 -25.01 2.98
N GLY A 226 7.55 -24.57 1.75
CA GLY A 226 6.65 -23.72 0.96
C GLY A 226 5.31 -24.40 0.61
N LEU A 227 5.28 -25.73 0.47
CA LEU A 227 4.09 -26.54 0.19
C LEU A 227 3.29 -26.95 1.45
N LEU A 228 3.95 -27.16 2.60
CA LEU A 228 3.33 -27.71 3.82
C LEU A 228 2.76 -26.64 4.76
N VAL A 229 3.38 -25.46 4.83
CA VAL A 229 2.89 -24.33 5.66
C VAL A 229 1.46 -23.83 5.28
N PRO A 230 1.06 -23.80 4.00
CA PRO A 230 -0.31 -23.46 3.59
C PRO A 230 -1.29 -24.63 3.69
N ALA A 231 -0.81 -25.88 3.76
CA ALA A 231 -1.67 -27.05 3.92
C ALA A 231 -2.50 -27.03 5.22
N ARG A 232 -2.15 -26.15 6.17
CA ARG A 232 -2.97 -25.89 7.37
C ARG A 232 -4.25 -25.09 7.09
N ASN A 233 -4.32 -24.39 5.96
CA ASN A 233 -5.47 -23.59 5.49
C ASN A 233 -6.09 -24.10 4.18
N VAL A 234 -5.52 -25.15 3.57
CA VAL A 234 -6.16 -25.87 2.47
C VAL A 234 -7.40 -26.55 3.06
N LYS A 235 -8.59 -26.08 2.69
CA LYS A 235 -9.81 -26.90 2.80
C LYS A 235 -9.55 -28.11 1.90
N ALA A 236 -9.08 -29.21 2.49
CA ALA A 236 -8.96 -30.47 1.79
C ALA A 236 -10.37 -30.87 1.35
N TYR A 237 -10.75 -30.54 0.11
CA TYR A 237 -11.89 -31.18 -0.52
C TYR A 237 -11.58 -32.67 -0.48
N GLY A 238 -12.46 -33.45 0.14
CA GLY A 238 -12.24 -34.88 0.35
C GLY A 238 -12.08 -35.60 -1.00
N CYS A 239 -10.85 -35.70 -1.50
CA CYS A 239 -10.52 -36.40 -2.75
C CYS A 239 -10.53 -37.93 -2.59
N LEU A 240 -11.28 -38.44 -1.61
CA LEU A 240 -11.48 -39.85 -1.31
C LEU A 240 -12.98 -40.11 -1.31
N ASP A 241 -13.54 -40.33 -2.50
CA ASP A 241 -14.73 -41.17 -2.62
C ASP A 241 -14.25 -42.61 -2.79
N GLY A 242 -14.96 -43.54 -2.15
CA GLY A 242 -14.49 -44.88 -1.76
C GLY A 242 -14.05 -45.87 -2.85
N VAL A 243 -13.61 -45.42 -4.02
CA VAL A 243 -13.08 -46.26 -5.12
C VAL A 243 -11.83 -45.68 -5.82
N GLY A 244 -11.27 -44.53 -5.42
CA GLY A 244 -9.96 -44.10 -5.94
C GLY A 244 -9.60 -42.62 -5.78
N LEU A 245 -8.31 -42.31 -5.93
CA LEU A 245 -7.78 -40.94 -6.01
C LEU A 245 -8.09 -40.35 -7.38
N GLU A 246 -8.97 -39.35 -7.44
CA GLU A 246 -9.28 -38.63 -8.67
C GLU A 246 -8.15 -37.63 -8.98
N MET A 247 -7.39 -37.88 -10.06
CA MET A 247 -6.17 -37.12 -10.40
C MET A 247 -6.46 -35.62 -10.61
N ASP A 248 -7.64 -35.29 -11.14
CA ASP A 248 -8.11 -33.91 -11.37
C ASP A 248 -8.42 -33.18 -10.04
N CYS A 249 -8.93 -33.89 -9.02
CA CYS A 249 -9.16 -33.35 -7.67
C CYS A 249 -7.83 -33.06 -6.97
N VAL A 250 -6.86 -33.97 -7.10
CA VAL A 250 -5.50 -33.77 -6.58
C VAL A 250 -4.81 -32.62 -7.30
N GLN A 251 -4.93 -32.52 -8.64
CA GLN A 251 -4.37 -31.40 -9.39
C GLN A 251 -4.99 -30.06 -9.01
N ARG A 252 -6.31 -29.98 -8.82
CA ARG A 252 -6.97 -28.76 -8.30
C ARG A 252 -6.54 -28.46 -6.89
N SER A 253 -6.54 -29.44 -5.98
CA SER A 253 -6.14 -29.23 -4.58
C SER A 253 -4.67 -28.82 -4.44
N VAL A 254 -3.79 -29.36 -5.30
CA VAL A 254 -2.38 -28.94 -5.37
C VAL A 254 -2.27 -27.54 -5.98
N LYS A 255 -3.03 -27.23 -7.04
CA LYS A 255 -3.04 -25.89 -7.65
C LYS A 255 -3.58 -24.84 -6.67
N ASP A 256 -4.74 -25.08 -6.06
CA ASP A 256 -5.37 -24.19 -5.08
C ASP A 256 -4.53 -24.10 -3.81
N GLY A 257 -3.91 -25.19 -3.38
CA GLY A 257 -2.96 -25.21 -2.27
C GLY A 257 -1.69 -24.42 -2.57
N TRP A 258 -1.14 -24.52 -3.79
CA TRP A 258 -0.03 -23.68 -4.26
C TRP A 258 -0.44 -22.22 -4.41
N ASP A 259 -1.61 -21.95 -4.96
CA ASP A 259 -2.14 -20.60 -5.11
C ASP A 259 -2.39 -19.98 -3.75
N GLN A 260 -2.88 -20.72 -2.75
CA GLN A 260 -3.03 -20.26 -1.37
C GLN A 260 -1.69 -20.18 -0.61
N ALA A 261 -0.70 -21.01 -0.95
CA ALA A 261 0.67 -21.00 -0.42
C ALA A 261 1.49 -19.78 -0.80
N THR A 262 1.28 -19.35 -2.03
CA THR A 262 2.06 -18.32 -2.69
C THR A 262 1.20 -17.09 -3.00
N SER A 263 -0.09 -17.13 -2.66
CA SER A 263 -0.98 -15.98 -2.60
C SER A 263 -0.49 -15.09 -1.48
N THR A 264 -0.16 -13.87 -1.84
CA THR A 264 0.05 -12.74 -0.91
C THR A 264 -1.27 -12.25 -0.31
N GLY A 265 -2.36 -13.00 -0.47
CA GLY A 265 -3.73 -12.53 -0.27
C GLY A 265 -4.25 -11.72 -1.46
N CYS A 266 -3.42 -11.41 -2.46
CA CYS A 266 -3.79 -10.49 -3.53
C CYS A 266 -4.58 -11.12 -4.67
N LEU A 267 -5.76 -10.58 -5.00
CA LEU A 267 -6.57 -11.04 -6.13
C LEU A 267 -6.10 -10.39 -7.45
N HIS A 268 -5.91 -9.06 -7.43
CA HIS A 268 -5.46 -8.29 -8.59
C HIS A 268 -4.41 -7.27 -8.18
N GLU A 269 -3.16 -7.44 -8.64
CA GLU A 269 -2.06 -6.52 -8.33
C GLU A 269 -1.93 -5.46 -9.44
N THR A 270 -1.84 -4.19 -9.05
CA THR A 270 -1.66 -3.07 -9.97
C THR A 270 -0.33 -2.35 -9.74
N ALA A 271 -0.11 -1.25 -10.47
CA ALA A 271 1.00 -0.35 -10.20
C ALA A 271 0.88 0.35 -8.83
N TYR A 272 -0.29 0.34 -8.18
CA TYR A 272 -0.56 1.09 -6.95
C TYR A 272 -0.89 0.17 -5.78
N TYR A 273 -1.92 -0.66 -5.92
CA TYR A 273 -2.46 -1.47 -4.83
C TYR A 273 -2.51 -2.95 -5.16
N CYS A 274 -2.55 -3.74 -4.10
CA CYS A 274 -3.18 -5.03 -4.14
C CYS A 274 -4.71 -4.90 -3.97
N ILE A 275 -5.48 -5.22 -4.99
CA ILE A 275 -6.95 -5.07 -4.98
C ILE A 275 -7.61 -6.41 -4.63
N ARG A 276 -8.57 -6.38 -3.70
CA ARG A 276 -9.49 -7.50 -3.44
C ARG A 276 -10.92 -7.00 -3.30
N VAL A 277 -11.85 -7.83 -3.76
CA VAL A 277 -13.27 -7.65 -3.48
C VAL A 277 -13.78 -8.86 -2.72
N ALA A 278 -14.45 -8.62 -1.60
CA ALA A 278 -15.05 -9.67 -0.78
C ALA A 278 -16.56 -9.45 -0.63
N ASP A 279 -17.31 -10.53 -0.47
CA ASP A 279 -18.70 -10.48 -0.06
C ASP A 279 -18.75 -10.39 1.47
N ASN A 280 -19.37 -9.33 1.99
CA ASN A 280 -19.61 -9.16 3.41
C ASN A 280 -21.11 -9.35 3.73
N PRO A 281 -21.49 -10.49 4.32
CA PRO A 281 -22.88 -10.80 4.66
C PRO A 281 -23.36 -10.15 5.97
N ALA A 282 -22.48 -9.41 6.68
CA ALA A 282 -22.73 -8.90 8.03
C ALA A 282 -23.07 -7.40 8.09
N ALA A 283 -23.11 -6.68 6.96
CA ALA A 283 -23.22 -5.22 6.89
C ALA A 283 -24.64 -4.65 7.13
N SER A 284 -25.40 -5.21 8.09
CA SER A 284 -26.76 -4.83 8.49
C SER A 284 -27.92 -5.20 7.50
N ASP A 285 -29.04 -5.66 8.07
CA ASP A 285 -30.31 -6.02 7.39
C ASP A 285 -30.28 -7.04 6.23
N HIS A 286 -29.62 -8.19 6.42
CA HIS A 286 -29.70 -9.36 5.51
C HIS A 286 -29.26 -9.12 4.04
N GLN A 287 -28.67 -7.97 3.71
CA GLN A 287 -28.07 -7.74 2.39
C GLN A 287 -26.58 -8.06 2.39
N THR A 288 -26.13 -8.76 1.35
CA THR A 288 -24.70 -8.99 1.11
C THR A 288 -24.14 -7.79 0.35
N VAL A 289 -23.12 -7.14 0.91
CA VAL A 289 -22.46 -5.99 0.26
C VAL A 289 -21.07 -6.40 -0.25
N LYS A 290 -20.61 -5.71 -1.29
CA LYS A 290 -19.26 -5.86 -1.83
C LYS A 290 -18.31 -4.93 -1.08
N GLU A 291 -17.29 -5.52 -0.47
CA GLU A 291 -16.22 -4.83 0.23
C GLU A 291 -15.00 -4.69 -0.69
N LEU A 292 -14.55 -3.46 -0.93
CA LEU A 292 -13.31 -3.18 -1.65
C LEU A 292 -12.16 -3.05 -0.63
N ILE A 293 -11.16 -3.89 -0.78
CA ILE A 293 -9.95 -3.90 0.05
C ILE A 293 -8.78 -3.53 -0.84
N LEU A 294 -8.07 -2.47 -0.49
CA LEU A 294 -6.82 -2.08 -1.13
C LEU A 294 -5.70 -2.32 -0.12
N ASP A 295 -4.73 -3.15 -0.52
CA ASP A 295 -3.69 -3.71 0.34
C ASP A 295 -4.28 -4.44 1.54
N HIS A 296 -4.40 -3.76 2.68
CA HIS A 296 -4.90 -4.31 3.94
C HIS A 296 -6.09 -3.54 4.51
N LEU A 297 -6.45 -2.40 3.93
CA LEU A 297 -7.53 -1.56 4.41
C LEU A 297 -8.80 -1.75 3.59
N VAL A 298 -9.92 -1.62 4.27
CA VAL A 298 -11.22 -1.53 3.63
C VAL A 298 -11.44 -0.09 3.17
N HIS A 299 -11.71 0.10 1.89
CA HIS A 299 -11.90 1.42 1.28
C HIS A 299 -13.36 1.72 0.93
N SER A 300 -14.21 0.72 0.73
CA SER A 300 -15.63 0.95 0.45
C SER A 300 -16.50 -0.28 0.68
N TYR A 301 -17.78 -0.03 0.94
CA TYR A 301 -18.84 -1.02 0.88
C TYR A 301 -19.87 -0.60 -0.17
N ASN A 302 -20.28 -1.51 -1.04
CA ASN A 302 -21.27 -1.27 -2.09
C ASN A 302 -22.33 -2.36 -2.09
N SER A 303 -23.60 -1.99 -1.87
CA SER A 303 -24.73 -2.89 -2.17
C SER A 303 -25.00 -2.91 -3.66
N LEU A 304 -24.92 -4.07 -4.31
CA LEU A 304 -25.22 -4.16 -5.75
C LEU A 304 -26.71 -3.94 -6.06
N GLU A 305 -27.58 -4.15 -5.06
CA GLU A 305 -29.02 -4.02 -5.18
C GLU A 305 -29.51 -2.59 -4.89
N ASP A 306 -28.87 -1.91 -3.94
CA ASP A 306 -29.26 -0.55 -3.53
C ASP A 306 -28.09 0.45 -3.69
N PRO A 307 -28.15 1.36 -4.69
CA PRO A 307 -27.14 2.40 -4.86
C PRO A 307 -27.15 3.47 -3.75
N ASN A 308 -28.19 3.50 -2.91
CA ASN A 308 -28.32 4.43 -1.79
C ASN A 308 -27.88 3.83 -0.45
N PHE A 309 -27.38 2.60 -0.45
CA PHE A 309 -26.78 1.99 0.73
C PHE A 309 -25.41 2.60 1.01
N LEU A 310 -25.27 3.34 2.10
CA LEU A 310 -24.04 3.98 2.53
C LEU A 310 -23.61 3.42 3.91
N GLU A 311 -22.64 2.50 3.94
CA GLU A 311 -22.16 1.92 5.22
C GLU A 311 -21.38 2.94 6.06
N TYR A 312 -20.38 3.57 5.43
CA TYR A 312 -19.50 4.53 6.12
C TYR A 312 -20.22 5.84 6.41
N GLY A 313 -20.20 6.27 7.67
CA GLY A 313 -20.88 7.50 8.04
C GLY A 313 -20.26 8.77 7.44
N TYR A 314 -18.95 8.81 7.17
CA TYR A 314 -18.37 9.96 6.43
C TYR A 314 -18.98 10.10 5.02
N ILE A 315 -19.37 8.99 4.37
CA ILE A 315 -20.06 9.04 3.07
C ILE A 315 -21.47 9.59 3.25
N LYS A 316 -22.15 9.27 4.35
CA LYS A 316 -23.44 9.88 4.71
C LYS A 316 -23.31 11.39 4.89
N VAL A 317 -22.26 11.85 5.56
CA VAL A 317 -21.95 13.29 5.69
C VAL A 317 -21.77 13.95 4.33
N TYR A 318 -20.99 13.34 3.42
CA TYR A 318 -20.87 13.84 2.06
C TYR A 318 -22.20 13.89 1.31
N ALA A 319 -23.02 12.85 1.44
CA ALA A 319 -24.32 12.78 0.79
C ALA A 319 -25.30 13.85 1.31
N GLU A 320 -25.32 14.14 2.61
CA GLU A 320 -26.14 15.22 3.18
C GLU A 320 -25.71 16.61 2.68
N VAL A 321 -24.40 16.86 2.55
CA VAL A 321 -23.91 18.12 1.97
C VAL A 321 -24.21 18.20 0.47
N ALA A 322 -24.11 17.08 -0.25
CA ALA A 322 -24.50 17.02 -1.66
C ALA A 322 -26.00 17.31 -1.86
N GLU A 323 -26.87 16.77 -0.99
CA GLU A 323 -28.30 17.09 -0.97
C GLU A 323 -28.55 18.57 -0.69
N TYR A 324 -27.89 19.12 0.33
CA TYR A 324 -27.95 20.55 0.66
C TYR A 324 -27.63 21.44 -0.57
N LEU A 325 -26.64 21.06 -1.38
CA LEU A 325 -26.31 21.76 -2.62
C LEU A 325 -27.34 21.51 -3.73
N ALA A 326 -27.73 20.26 -3.95
CA ALA A 326 -28.64 19.86 -5.02
C ALA A 326 -30.00 20.57 -4.93
N GLN A 327 -30.51 20.81 -3.72
CA GLN A 327 -31.76 21.55 -3.50
C GLN A 327 -31.69 23.03 -3.94
N ARG A 328 -30.49 23.58 -4.16
CA ARG A 328 -30.27 24.99 -4.57
C ARG A 328 -29.91 25.13 -6.03
N VAL A 329 -29.41 24.07 -6.66
CA VAL A 329 -28.99 24.07 -8.05
C VAL A 329 -30.20 23.71 -8.94
N PRO A 330 -30.50 24.51 -9.99
CA PRO A 330 -31.58 24.19 -10.92
C PRO A 330 -31.47 22.78 -11.48
N ASP A 331 -32.62 22.11 -11.59
CA ASP A 331 -32.75 20.72 -12.06
C ASP A 331 -31.88 19.70 -11.30
N GLN A 332 -31.40 20.06 -10.09
CA GLN A 332 -30.45 19.27 -9.30
C GLN A 332 -29.18 18.91 -10.10
N ALA A 333 -28.83 19.73 -11.09
CA ALA A 333 -27.74 19.50 -12.03
C ALA A 333 -26.36 19.87 -11.44
N ILE A 334 -26.05 19.32 -10.26
CA ILE A 334 -24.79 19.59 -9.56
C ILE A 334 -23.58 19.05 -10.34
N ARG A 335 -22.49 19.82 -10.38
CA ARG A 335 -21.18 19.35 -10.86
C ARG A 335 -20.31 18.95 -9.69
N VAL A 336 -19.93 17.68 -9.65
CA VAL A 336 -19.10 17.11 -8.60
C VAL A 336 -17.75 16.66 -9.17
N LEU A 337 -16.68 17.07 -8.53
CA LEU A 337 -15.31 16.65 -8.85
C LEU A 337 -14.76 15.81 -7.69
N TYR A 338 -14.17 14.67 -8.00
CA TYR A 338 -13.61 13.75 -7.01
C TYR A 338 -12.10 13.61 -7.21
N VAL A 339 -11.33 13.96 -6.19
CA VAL A 339 -9.89 13.67 -6.07
C VAL A 339 -9.76 12.37 -5.30
N GLY A 340 -9.59 11.26 -6.01
CA GLY A 340 -9.83 9.92 -5.48
C GLY A 340 -11.33 9.64 -5.33
N GLY A 341 -11.72 8.36 -5.32
CA GLY A 341 -13.13 7.99 -5.16
C GLY A 341 -13.38 6.54 -4.75
N GLY A 342 -12.32 5.82 -4.39
CA GLY A 342 -12.36 4.44 -3.90
C GLY A 342 -13.29 3.54 -4.73
N GLY A 343 -14.31 2.98 -4.07
CA GLY A 343 -15.30 2.11 -4.70
C GLY A 343 -16.45 2.83 -5.42
N TYR A 344 -16.35 4.14 -5.64
CA TYR A 344 -17.34 5.00 -6.31
C TYR A 344 -18.70 5.05 -5.61
N THR A 345 -18.74 4.69 -4.32
CA THR A 345 -19.97 4.56 -3.55
C THR A 345 -20.78 5.86 -3.52
N LEU A 346 -20.15 6.98 -3.18
CA LEU A 346 -20.81 8.28 -3.21
C LEU A 346 -21.24 8.68 -4.62
N ALA A 347 -20.37 8.45 -5.61
CA ALA A 347 -20.66 8.85 -6.99
C ALA A 347 -21.85 8.07 -7.58
N ARG A 348 -21.95 6.78 -7.24
CA ARG A 348 -23.08 5.92 -7.60
C ARG A 348 -24.37 6.36 -6.90
N HIS A 349 -24.29 6.74 -5.62
CA HIS A 349 -25.43 7.33 -4.92
C HIS A 349 -25.89 8.64 -5.57
N ILE A 350 -24.97 9.55 -5.91
CA ILE A 350 -25.29 10.82 -6.57
C ILE A 350 -25.89 10.60 -7.97
N GLU A 351 -25.36 9.66 -8.76
CA GLU A 351 -25.90 9.32 -10.08
C GLU A 351 -27.34 8.80 -9.98
N ALA A 352 -27.61 7.92 -9.01
CA ALA A 352 -28.94 7.36 -8.78
C ALA A 352 -29.94 8.40 -8.24
N THR A 353 -29.49 9.29 -7.36
CA THR A 353 -30.34 10.28 -6.68
C THR A 353 -30.59 11.52 -7.53
N TYR A 354 -29.58 11.96 -8.29
CA TYR A 354 -29.61 13.18 -9.09
C TYR A 354 -29.21 12.88 -10.55
N PRO A 355 -30.16 12.43 -11.40
CA PRO A 355 -29.84 11.99 -12.77
C PRO A 355 -29.19 13.05 -13.67
N ASN A 356 -29.39 14.34 -13.35
CA ASN A 356 -28.81 15.47 -14.07
C ASN A 356 -27.43 15.88 -13.55
N ALA A 357 -26.94 15.27 -12.46
CA ALA A 357 -25.62 15.55 -11.92
C ALA A 357 -24.54 15.15 -12.93
N ARG A 358 -23.44 15.90 -12.94
CA ARG A 358 -22.26 15.62 -13.75
C ARG A 358 -21.07 15.37 -12.84
N GLN A 359 -20.45 14.22 -13.00
CA GLN A 359 -19.45 13.73 -12.08
C GLN A 359 -18.14 13.45 -12.82
N GLU A 360 -17.05 13.99 -12.31
CA GLU A 360 -15.71 13.77 -12.83
C GLU A 360 -14.84 13.18 -11.70
N ILE A 361 -14.27 11.98 -11.92
CA ILE A 361 -13.47 11.26 -10.92
C ILE A 361 -12.03 11.13 -11.38
N MET A 362 -11.09 11.52 -10.51
CA MET A 362 -9.66 11.36 -10.71
C MET A 362 -9.17 10.20 -9.84
N GLU A 363 -9.15 9.01 -10.41
CA GLU A 363 -8.73 7.78 -9.73
C GLU A 363 -7.39 7.32 -10.29
N ILE A 364 -6.32 7.46 -9.50
CA ILE A 364 -4.95 7.22 -9.95
C ILE A 364 -4.71 5.77 -10.44
N ASP A 365 -5.41 4.80 -9.86
CA ASP A 365 -5.28 3.39 -10.19
C ASP A 365 -6.37 2.92 -11.19
N PRO A 366 -6.00 2.64 -12.46
CA PRO A 366 -6.94 2.10 -13.43
C PRO A 366 -7.52 0.74 -13.02
N GLY A 367 -6.81 -0.06 -12.21
CA GLY A 367 -7.33 -1.33 -11.73
C GLY A 367 -8.47 -1.18 -10.71
N VAL A 368 -8.46 -0.10 -9.90
CA VAL A 368 -9.58 0.23 -9.01
C VAL A 368 -10.80 0.59 -9.84
N THR A 369 -10.63 1.45 -10.84
CA THR A 369 -11.70 1.84 -11.78
C THR A 369 -12.28 0.63 -12.50
N GLN A 370 -11.44 -0.27 -12.99
CA GLN A 370 -11.89 -1.50 -13.65
C GLN A 370 -12.69 -2.39 -12.67
N THR A 371 -12.20 -2.56 -11.45
CA THR A 371 -12.88 -3.33 -10.40
C THR A 371 -14.25 -2.75 -10.06
N VAL A 372 -14.37 -1.42 -10.01
CA VAL A 372 -15.64 -0.73 -9.81
C VAL A 372 -16.65 -1.12 -10.89
N TYR A 373 -16.25 -1.07 -12.16
CA TYR A 373 -17.13 -1.39 -13.28
C TYR A 373 -17.52 -2.87 -13.36
N GLU A 374 -16.62 -3.76 -12.97
CA GLU A 374 -16.83 -5.21 -13.08
C GLU A 374 -17.54 -5.80 -11.87
N GLN A 375 -17.33 -5.24 -10.66
CA GLN A 375 -17.68 -5.91 -9.41
C GLN A 375 -18.43 -5.05 -8.38
N LEU A 376 -18.44 -3.71 -8.50
CA LEU A 376 -19.00 -2.81 -7.47
C LEU A 376 -20.27 -2.05 -7.91
N GLY A 377 -20.88 -2.45 -9.03
CA GLY A 377 -22.25 -2.03 -9.39
C GLY A 377 -22.37 -0.72 -10.18
N VAL A 378 -21.28 -0.21 -10.77
CA VAL A 378 -21.31 0.90 -11.73
C VAL A 378 -21.23 0.35 -13.14
N GLU A 379 -22.32 0.39 -13.91
CA GLU A 379 -22.32 -0.16 -15.27
C GLU A 379 -21.71 0.83 -16.28
N ARG A 380 -20.54 0.50 -16.82
CA ARG A 380 -19.77 1.36 -17.74
C ARG A 380 -20.56 1.84 -18.97
N SER A 381 -21.50 1.04 -19.48
CA SER A 381 -22.34 1.39 -20.64
C SER A 381 -23.47 2.37 -20.32
N ARG A 382 -23.82 2.56 -19.04
CA ARG A 382 -24.96 3.37 -18.62
C ARG A 382 -24.59 4.57 -17.77
N THR A 383 -23.45 4.51 -17.09
CA THR A 383 -23.02 5.58 -16.18
C THR A 383 -22.74 6.88 -16.92
N ASN A 384 -23.13 8.00 -16.31
CA ASN A 384 -22.78 9.36 -16.71
C ASN A 384 -21.47 9.86 -16.03
N ILE A 385 -20.87 9.04 -15.16
CA ILE A 385 -19.62 9.34 -14.46
C ILE A 385 -18.46 9.34 -15.46
N THR A 386 -17.71 10.44 -15.49
CA THR A 386 -16.49 10.55 -16.30
C THR A 386 -15.27 10.28 -15.42
N THR A 387 -14.57 9.18 -15.67
CA THR A 387 -13.35 8.82 -14.93
C THR A 387 -12.09 9.18 -15.72
N TYR A 388 -11.10 9.71 -15.01
CA TYR A 388 -9.74 9.93 -15.48
C TYR A 388 -8.75 9.16 -14.60
N ASN A 389 -7.94 8.29 -15.22
CA ASN A 389 -6.91 7.56 -14.51
C ASN A 389 -5.58 8.32 -14.46
N VAL A 390 -5.50 9.26 -13.52
CA VAL A 390 -4.41 10.23 -13.41
C VAL A 390 -4.28 10.71 -11.97
N ASP A 391 -3.08 11.18 -11.59
CA ASP A 391 -2.87 11.86 -10.32
C ASP A 391 -3.78 13.09 -10.20
N GLY A 392 -4.44 13.23 -9.05
CA GLY A 392 -5.40 14.29 -8.79
C GLY A 392 -4.81 15.69 -8.92
N ARG A 393 -3.62 15.93 -8.37
CA ARG A 393 -2.97 17.25 -8.46
C ARG A 393 -2.58 17.61 -9.88
N LEU A 394 -2.07 16.64 -10.64
CA LEU A 394 -1.75 16.83 -12.05
C LEU A 394 -3.01 17.21 -12.86
N MET A 395 -4.13 16.56 -12.61
CA MET A 395 -5.38 16.85 -13.30
C MET A 395 -5.98 18.20 -12.91
N ILE A 396 -5.97 18.56 -11.63
CA ILE A 396 -6.38 19.89 -11.14
C ILE A 396 -5.59 20.99 -11.86
N ASN A 397 -4.27 20.83 -12.00
CA ASN A 397 -3.44 21.75 -12.78
C ASN A 397 -3.86 21.85 -14.26
N GLN A 398 -4.23 20.74 -14.88
CA GLN A 398 -4.72 20.74 -16.27
C GLN A 398 -6.08 21.44 -16.41
N LEU A 399 -6.99 21.23 -15.47
CA LEU A 399 -8.29 21.88 -15.43
C LEU A 399 -8.15 23.40 -15.31
N LEU A 400 -7.25 23.88 -14.43
CA LEU A 400 -6.93 25.29 -14.28
C LEU A 400 -6.39 25.91 -15.58
N VAL A 401 -5.45 25.26 -16.25
CA VAL A 401 -4.89 25.75 -17.53
C VAL A 401 -5.96 25.87 -18.61
N ARG A 402 -6.94 24.96 -18.62
CA ARG A 402 -8.04 24.96 -19.59
C ARG A 402 -9.17 25.93 -19.24
N ASN A 403 -9.07 26.68 -18.14
CA ASN A 403 -10.17 27.42 -17.52
C ASN A 403 -11.42 26.53 -17.31
N GLY A 404 -11.21 25.23 -17.11
CA GLY A 404 -12.26 24.25 -16.84
C GLY A 404 -12.50 24.21 -15.34
N GLY A 405 -13.32 25.10 -14.80
CA GLY A 405 -13.60 25.11 -13.37
C GLY A 405 -14.86 25.89 -13.04
N GLN A 406 -15.89 25.18 -12.57
CA GLN A 406 -17.11 25.67 -11.90
C GLN A 406 -17.80 24.45 -11.27
N TYR A 407 -17.20 23.88 -10.24
CA TYR A 407 -17.79 22.74 -9.51
C TYR A 407 -18.64 23.25 -8.34
N ASP A 408 -19.79 22.62 -8.13
CA ASP A 408 -20.64 22.86 -6.95
C ASP A 408 -20.06 22.15 -5.73
N LEU A 409 -19.44 20.99 -5.95
CA LEU A 409 -18.85 20.16 -4.91
C LEU A 409 -17.52 19.57 -5.38
N ILE A 410 -16.49 19.70 -4.56
CA ILE A 410 -15.21 18.99 -4.72
C ILE A 410 -15.05 18.05 -3.53
N ILE A 411 -14.78 16.77 -3.79
CA ILE A 411 -14.54 15.73 -2.80
C ILE A 411 -13.04 15.38 -2.83
N GLY A 412 -12.38 15.44 -1.68
CA GLY A 412 -11.03 14.90 -1.45
C GLY A 412 -11.10 13.58 -0.70
N ASP A 413 -10.94 12.47 -1.43
CA ASP A 413 -11.04 11.10 -0.92
C ASP A 413 -9.92 10.23 -1.54
N ALA A 414 -8.67 10.64 -1.34
CA ALA A 414 -7.49 10.00 -1.90
C ALA A 414 -6.50 9.59 -0.80
N PHE A 415 -6.09 8.32 -0.81
CA PHE A 415 -5.28 7.72 0.26
C PHE A 415 -4.26 6.73 -0.29
N ASN A 416 -3.03 6.75 0.23
CA ASN A 416 -2.04 5.68 -0.03
C ASN A 416 -2.13 4.55 1.00
N ASP A 417 -2.78 4.81 2.15
CA ASP A 417 -3.06 3.88 3.25
C ASP A 417 -4.03 4.60 4.23
N LEU A 418 -3.59 4.94 5.45
CA LEU A 418 -4.32 5.84 6.35
C LEU A 418 -4.08 7.34 6.06
N SER A 419 -3.08 7.68 5.25
CA SER A 419 -2.67 9.07 4.99
C SER A 419 -3.11 9.57 3.63
N ILE A 420 -3.52 10.84 3.60
CA ILE A 420 -3.69 11.61 2.37
C ILE A 420 -2.29 11.86 1.78
N PRO A 421 -2.05 11.61 0.49
CA PRO A 421 -0.77 11.95 -0.15
C PRO A 421 -0.38 13.41 0.10
N TYR A 422 0.86 13.66 0.54
CA TYR A 422 1.29 14.97 1.04
C TYR A 422 1.06 16.13 0.05
N HIS A 423 1.16 15.86 -1.24
CA HIS A 423 0.99 16.89 -2.27
C HIS A 423 -0.48 17.30 -2.45
N LEU A 424 -1.44 16.56 -1.87
CA LEU A 424 -2.87 16.89 -1.85
C LEU A 424 -3.30 17.58 -0.55
N THR A 425 -2.37 17.90 0.35
CA THR A 425 -2.68 18.48 1.67
C THR A 425 -2.15 19.91 1.86
N THR A 426 -1.61 20.51 0.80
CA THR A 426 -0.85 21.76 0.90
C THR A 426 -1.71 22.99 0.67
N LEU A 427 -1.26 24.11 1.24
CA LEU A 427 -1.83 25.43 1.03
C LEU A 427 -2.01 25.76 -0.46
N GLU A 428 -1.00 25.45 -1.28
CA GLU A 428 -1.01 25.70 -2.72
C GLU A 428 -2.07 24.86 -3.43
N PHE A 429 -2.23 23.60 -3.04
CA PHE A 429 -3.26 22.73 -3.57
C PHE A 429 -4.67 23.24 -3.21
N ASP A 430 -4.90 23.66 -1.96
CA ASP A 430 -6.17 24.28 -1.56
C ASP A 430 -6.49 25.56 -2.36
N GLN A 431 -5.48 26.38 -2.67
CA GLN A 431 -5.64 27.57 -3.50
C GLN A 431 -6.04 27.22 -4.94
N ASP A 432 -5.52 26.12 -5.48
CA ASP A 432 -5.88 25.59 -6.79
C ASP A 432 -7.34 25.08 -6.79
N LEU A 433 -7.75 24.34 -5.75
CA LEU A 433 -9.13 23.88 -5.58
C LEU A 433 -10.11 25.06 -5.49
N LYS A 434 -9.76 26.11 -4.73
CA LYS A 434 -10.58 27.32 -4.60
C LYS A 434 -10.84 28.02 -5.93
N ARG A 435 -9.91 27.96 -6.89
CA ARG A 435 -10.10 28.54 -8.22
C ARG A 435 -11.05 27.72 -9.11
N LEU A 436 -11.26 26.44 -8.82
CA LEU A 436 -12.18 25.56 -9.56
C LEU A 436 -13.60 25.53 -8.98
N LEU A 437 -13.76 25.91 -7.71
CA LEU A 437 -15.02 25.88 -6.99
C LEU A 437 -15.90 27.10 -7.33
N LYS A 438 -17.22 26.90 -7.44
CA LYS A 438 -18.18 28.01 -7.55
C LYS A 438 -18.23 28.83 -6.25
N PRO A 439 -18.71 30.10 -6.31
CA PRO A 439 -18.81 30.94 -5.13
C PRO A 439 -19.63 30.35 -3.97
N ASP A 440 -20.64 29.54 -4.27
CA ASP A 440 -21.55 28.87 -3.33
C ASP A 440 -21.25 27.37 -3.15
N GLY A 441 -20.18 26.86 -3.77
CA GLY A 441 -19.78 25.47 -3.67
C GLY A 441 -19.01 25.14 -2.38
N PHE A 442 -18.80 23.84 -2.16
CA PHE A 442 -18.01 23.32 -1.04
C PHE A 442 -16.88 22.40 -1.50
N TYR A 443 -15.76 22.45 -0.79
CA TYR A 443 -14.73 21.42 -0.79
C TYR A 443 -14.87 20.58 0.49
N LEU A 444 -14.95 19.27 0.35
CA LEU A 444 -15.04 18.34 1.48
C LEU A 444 -13.88 17.34 1.39
N ALA A 445 -13.08 17.24 2.45
CA ALA A 445 -11.93 16.34 2.50
C ALA A 445 -12.04 15.34 3.64
N LEU A 446 -11.82 14.06 3.35
CA LEU A 446 -11.79 13.00 4.37
C LEU A 446 -10.44 13.06 5.08
N VAL A 447 -10.47 13.11 6.40
CA VAL A 447 -9.28 13.07 7.25
C VAL A 447 -9.45 11.97 8.29
N ILE A 448 -8.45 11.09 8.38
CA ILE A 448 -8.38 10.06 9.42
C ILE A 448 -7.42 10.56 10.50
N ASP A 449 -7.95 10.86 11.69
CA ASP A 449 -7.12 11.22 12.83
C ASP A 449 -7.88 11.01 14.15
N LYS A 450 -7.29 11.45 15.26
CA LYS A 450 -7.92 11.53 16.57
C LYS A 450 -7.91 12.97 17.08
N LEU A 451 -8.98 13.38 17.75
CA LEU A 451 -9.08 14.74 18.28
C LEU A 451 -8.04 15.01 19.37
N ARG A 452 -7.76 14.02 20.23
CA ARG A 452 -6.74 14.11 21.27
C ARG A 452 -5.46 13.38 20.89
N GLY A 453 -4.39 14.14 20.67
CA GLY A 453 -3.06 13.62 20.37
C GLY A 453 -2.81 13.29 18.89
N GLY A 454 -3.80 13.50 18.03
CA GLY A 454 -3.64 13.56 16.58
C GLY A 454 -2.95 14.85 16.18
N LYS A 455 -2.07 14.79 15.17
CA LYS A 455 -1.30 15.94 14.71
C LYS A 455 -1.59 16.31 13.27
N PHE A 456 -2.21 15.42 12.50
CA PHE A 456 -2.44 15.64 11.08
C PHE A 456 -3.68 16.49 10.84
N MET A 457 -4.82 16.13 11.43
CA MET A 457 -6.07 16.88 11.28
C MET A 457 -5.96 18.34 11.76
N PRO A 458 -5.31 18.67 12.90
CA PRO A 458 -5.12 20.08 13.24
C PRO A 458 -4.25 20.83 12.23
N ALA A 459 -3.17 20.21 11.72
CA ALA A 459 -2.29 20.82 10.71
C ALA A 459 -3.04 21.06 9.40
N TYR A 460 -3.79 20.07 8.95
CA TYR A 460 -4.58 20.13 7.74
C TYR A 460 -5.69 21.19 7.86
N THR A 461 -6.48 21.17 8.94
CA THR A 461 -7.54 22.17 9.16
C THR A 461 -6.98 23.59 9.28
N ASP A 462 -5.87 23.83 9.99
CA ASP A 462 -5.26 25.18 10.05
C ASP A 462 -4.73 25.64 8.69
N THR A 463 -4.24 24.71 7.86
CA THR A 463 -3.81 25.01 6.48
C THR A 463 -5.00 25.43 5.62
N VAL A 464 -6.08 24.67 5.63
CA VAL A 464 -7.33 24.96 4.90
C VAL A 464 -7.89 26.32 5.34
N LEU A 465 -7.86 26.64 6.64
CA LEU A 465 -8.29 27.94 7.19
C LEU A 465 -7.53 29.15 6.62
N ARG A 466 -6.31 28.98 6.09
CA ARG A 466 -5.57 30.08 5.45
C ARG A 466 -6.11 30.44 4.07
N VAL A 467 -6.84 29.54 3.42
CA VAL A 467 -7.33 29.71 2.05
C VAL A 467 -8.80 30.08 2.03
N TRP A 468 -9.59 29.49 2.93
CA TRP A 468 -11.05 29.56 2.90
C TRP A 468 -11.60 30.43 4.03
N PRO A 469 -12.59 31.32 3.77
CA PRO A 469 -13.17 32.17 4.83
C PRO A 469 -14.09 31.40 5.78
N ALA A 470 -14.61 30.24 5.37
CA ALA A 470 -15.42 29.36 6.22
C ALA A 470 -14.88 27.93 6.14
N VAL A 471 -14.55 27.36 7.30
CA VAL A 471 -14.10 25.97 7.46
C VAL A 471 -14.82 25.36 8.65
N GLN A 472 -15.29 24.13 8.51
CA GLN A 472 -15.98 23.35 9.53
C GLN A 472 -15.42 21.93 9.56
N VAL A 473 -15.37 21.33 10.75
CA VAL A 473 -15.09 19.89 10.91
C VAL A 473 -16.42 19.18 11.13
N LEU A 474 -16.73 18.21 10.27
CA LEU A 474 -17.96 17.43 10.28
C LEU A 474 -17.66 15.97 10.65
N SER A 475 -18.62 15.29 11.24
CA SER A 475 -18.54 13.88 11.67
C SER A 475 -19.92 13.22 11.61
N ASP A 476 -19.96 11.90 11.46
CA ASP A 476 -21.16 11.07 11.60
C ASP A 476 -21.44 10.66 13.06
N SER A 477 -20.56 11.08 13.97
CA SER A 477 -20.59 10.67 15.36
C SER A 477 -20.33 11.83 16.32
N GLU A 478 -21.12 11.86 17.39
CA GLU A 478 -20.89 12.61 18.63
C GLU A 478 -20.76 11.62 19.80
N PRO A 479 -19.91 11.89 20.82
CA PRO A 479 -19.26 13.17 21.15
C PRO A 479 -17.84 13.37 20.59
N TRP A 480 -17.44 14.64 20.46
CA TRP A 480 -16.11 15.14 20.04
C TRP A 480 -14.98 14.93 21.06
N GLU A 481 -15.11 13.95 21.95
CA GLU A 481 -14.16 13.68 23.03
C GLU A 481 -13.44 12.34 22.85
N SER A 482 -13.75 11.60 21.79
CA SER A 482 -13.14 10.31 21.51
C SER A 482 -11.62 10.42 21.40
N SER A 483 -10.93 9.53 22.12
CA SER A 483 -9.49 9.32 21.97
C SER A 483 -9.16 8.30 20.87
N ALA A 484 -10.15 7.60 20.33
CA ALA A 484 -9.94 6.61 19.28
C ALA A 484 -9.85 7.31 17.90
N PRO A 485 -9.01 6.79 16.98
CA PRO A 485 -9.01 7.24 15.59
C PRO A 485 -10.40 7.14 14.96
N SER A 486 -10.83 8.20 14.29
CA SER A 486 -12.09 8.27 13.54
C SER A 486 -11.87 8.93 12.19
N THR A 487 -12.91 8.91 11.37
CA THR A 487 -13.00 9.66 10.12
C THR A 487 -13.71 10.99 10.37
N TYR A 488 -13.09 12.08 9.94
CA TYR A 488 -13.66 13.42 9.99
C TYR A 488 -13.70 14.01 8.59
N VAL A 489 -14.65 14.89 8.34
CA VAL A 489 -14.75 15.63 7.08
C VAL A 489 -14.42 17.09 7.33
N VAL A 490 -13.33 17.59 6.74
CA VAL A 490 -13.04 19.02 6.74
C VAL A 490 -13.79 19.64 5.56
N ALA A 491 -14.78 20.48 5.87
CA ALA A 491 -15.60 21.20 4.90
C ALA A 491 -15.13 22.64 4.78
N ALA A 492 -14.93 23.12 3.57
CA ALA A 492 -14.45 24.47 3.28
C ALA A 492 -15.24 25.13 2.14
N GLY A 493 -15.45 26.44 2.23
CA GLY A 493 -16.19 27.21 1.23
C GLY A 493 -16.15 28.71 1.50
N ASN A 494 -16.88 29.49 0.70
CA ASN A 494 -17.03 30.94 0.97
C ASN A 494 -18.05 31.24 2.07
N ALA A 495 -18.91 30.27 2.39
CA ALA A 495 -19.88 30.31 3.47
C ALA A 495 -19.88 28.96 4.19
N ALA A 496 -20.30 28.93 5.45
CA ALA A 496 -20.43 27.71 6.22
C ALA A 496 -21.67 26.90 5.78
N VAL A 497 -21.60 25.57 5.94
CA VAL A 497 -22.77 24.69 5.85
C VAL A 497 -23.73 25.07 6.99
N ALA A 498 -24.97 25.37 6.64
CA ALA A 498 -26.01 25.77 7.58
C ALA A 498 -26.68 24.51 8.18
N PRO A 499 -26.51 24.22 9.49
CA PRO A 499 -27.00 22.97 10.08
C PRO A 499 -28.53 22.80 9.99
N ASP A 500 -29.27 23.91 10.09
CA ASP A 500 -30.74 23.95 10.01
C ASP A 500 -31.29 23.55 8.64
N ARG A 501 -30.43 23.50 7.63
CA ARG A 501 -30.78 23.17 6.25
C ARG A 501 -30.28 21.81 5.80
N LEU A 502 -29.60 21.07 6.67
CA LEU A 502 -29.33 19.66 6.43
C LEU A 502 -30.64 18.91 6.64
N ALA A 503 -31.14 18.28 5.58
CA ALA A 503 -32.22 17.32 5.67
C ALA A 503 -31.57 15.95 5.80
N GLY A 504 -31.96 15.17 6.81
CA GLY A 504 -31.42 13.83 6.99
C GLY A 504 -31.72 12.96 5.77
N LEU A 505 -30.79 12.06 5.44
CA LEU A 505 -30.99 11.12 4.34
C LEU A 505 -32.16 10.18 4.65
N HIS A 506 -33.18 10.18 3.80
CA HIS A 506 -34.34 9.29 3.93
C HIS A 506 -33.87 7.83 4.02
N GLY A 507 -34.01 7.22 5.21
CA GLY A 507 -33.69 5.80 5.45
C GLY A 507 -32.28 5.46 5.94
N GLN A 508 -31.38 6.44 6.11
CA GLN A 508 -29.96 6.19 6.45
C GLN A 508 -29.51 6.71 7.83
N GLY A 509 -30.26 7.64 8.43
CA GLY A 509 -30.17 8.02 9.86
C GLY A 509 -31.22 7.30 10.72
N GLN A 510 -31.12 7.35 12.05
CA GLN A 510 -32.17 6.79 12.93
C GLN A 510 -33.50 7.48 12.59
N ASN A 511 -34.45 6.73 11.99
CA ASN A 511 -35.71 7.25 11.46
C ASN A 511 -35.58 8.40 10.44
N GLY A 512 -34.49 8.45 9.66
CA GLY A 512 -34.25 9.52 8.66
C GLY A 512 -33.74 10.84 9.26
N SER A 513 -33.15 10.79 10.46
CA SER A 513 -32.48 11.94 11.08
C SER A 513 -31.22 12.36 10.31
N VAL A 514 -30.84 13.64 10.46
CA VAL A 514 -29.51 14.14 10.06
C VAL A 514 -28.44 13.33 10.80
N VAL A 515 -27.43 12.88 10.06
CA VAL A 515 -26.26 12.16 10.57
C VAL A 515 -25.07 13.10 10.78
N THR A 516 -25.01 14.19 10.01
CA THR A 516 -23.91 15.16 10.10
C THR A 516 -23.98 15.97 11.40
N HIS A 517 -22.92 15.82 12.18
CA HIS A 517 -22.60 16.67 13.32
C HIS A 517 -21.52 17.67 12.92
N ILE A 518 -21.69 18.93 13.32
CA ILE A 518 -20.73 20.01 13.05
C ILE A 518 -20.03 20.37 14.35
N MET A 519 -18.70 20.31 14.35
CA MET A 519 -17.91 20.71 15.51
C MET A 519 -18.21 22.17 15.88
N PRO A 520 -18.53 22.47 17.16
CA PRO A 520 -18.72 23.85 17.60
C PRO A 520 -17.48 24.70 17.32
N GLY A 521 -17.67 25.91 16.78
CA GLY A 521 -16.55 26.77 16.36
C GLY A 521 -15.58 27.11 17.51
N GLU A 522 -16.09 27.35 18.72
CA GLU A 522 -15.24 27.57 19.90
C GLU A 522 -14.37 26.36 20.23
N LEU A 523 -14.94 25.14 20.11
CA LEU A 523 -14.20 23.90 20.32
C LEU A 523 -13.13 23.72 19.25
N MET A 524 -13.44 24.00 17.98
CA MET A 524 -12.48 23.92 16.88
C MET A 524 -11.30 24.88 17.10
N HIS A 525 -11.55 26.14 17.44
CA HIS A 525 -10.48 27.11 17.70
C HIS A 525 -9.62 26.71 18.90
N GLN A 526 -10.23 26.30 20.02
CA GLN A 526 -9.48 25.81 21.18
C GLN A 526 -8.61 24.59 20.85
N TRP A 527 -9.15 23.68 20.03
CA TRP A 527 -8.45 22.48 19.61
C TRP A 527 -7.25 22.80 18.70
N LEU A 528 -7.41 23.72 17.75
CA LEU A 528 -6.31 24.17 16.87
C LEU A 528 -5.22 24.92 17.66
N ASP A 529 -5.61 25.82 18.57
CA ASP A 529 -4.69 26.56 19.42
C ASP A 529 -3.86 25.64 20.33
N TYR A 530 -4.50 24.58 20.85
CA TYR A 530 -3.82 23.56 21.65
C TYR A 530 -2.82 22.74 20.83
N ALA A 531 -3.17 22.40 19.59
CA ALA A 531 -2.35 21.54 18.74
C ALA A 531 -1.06 22.23 18.27
N GLN A 532 -1.07 23.56 18.08
CA GLN A 532 0.05 24.36 17.54
C GLN A 532 0.68 23.72 16.29
N ALA A 533 -0.17 23.29 15.37
CA ALA A 533 0.23 22.49 14.23
C ALA A 533 0.88 23.37 13.13
N PRO A 534 1.82 22.81 12.34
CA PRO A 534 2.43 23.54 11.24
C PRO A 534 1.44 23.74 10.09
N ILE A 535 1.61 24.83 9.34
CA ILE A 535 0.98 24.99 8.03
C ILE A 535 1.67 24.05 7.04
N LEU A 536 0.87 23.31 6.28
CA LEU A 536 1.35 22.41 5.24
C LEU A 536 1.52 23.19 3.94
N THR A 537 2.74 23.23 3.42
CA THR A 537 3.06 23.85 2.12
C THR A 537 3.73 22.83 1.21
N ASP A 538 3.84 23.12 -0.08
CA ASP A 538 4.60 22.29 -1.02
C ASP A 538 6.05 22.02 -0.58
N ASP A 539 6.67 22.99 0.09
CA ASP A 539 8.02 22.86 0.64
C ASP A 539 8.08 22.16 2.00
N TYR A 540 6.95 22.05 2.72
CA TYR A 540 6.89 21.46 4.05
C TYR A 540 5.52 20.83 4.36
N ALA A 541 5.38 19.53 4.05
CA ALA A 541 4.19 18.74 4.35
C ALA A 541 4.57 17.36 4.93
N PRO A 542 5.00 17.27 6.20
CA PRO A 542 5.46 16.01 6.81
C PRO A 542 4.29 15.10 7.23
N VAL A 543 3.35 14.82 6.32
CA VAL A 543 2.08 14.14 6.60
C VAL A 543 2.27 12.80 7.31
N ASP A 544 3.16 11.94 6.81
CA ASP A 544 3.44 10.63 7.41
C ASP A 544 3.91 10.72 8.88
N ASN A 545 4.64 11.78 9.24
CA ASN A 545 5.08 12.01 10.61
C ASN A 545 3.94 12.52 11.50
N LEU A 546 3.03 13.31 10.94
CA LEU A 546 1.89 13.88 11.66
C LEU A 546 0.83 12.81 11.97
N ILE A 547 0.66 11.84 11.08
CA ILE A 547 -0.30 10.74 11.25
C ILE A 547 0.27 9.52 12.00
N ALA A 548 1.59 9.47 12.22
CA ALA A 548 2.25 8.37 12.96
C ALA A 548 1.59 8.01 14.31
N PRO A 549 1.07 8.96 15.13
CA PRO A 549 0.35 8.62 16.37
C PRO A 549 -0.95 7.83 16.17
N VAL A 550 -1.54 7.90 14.98
CA VAL A 550 -2.76 7.17 14.60
C VAL A 550 -2.40 5.74 14.21
N PHE A 551 -1.35 5.57 13.40
CA PHE A 551 -0.80 4.25 13.06
C PHE A 551 -0.46 3.44 14.32
N ALA A 552 0.21 4.07 15.29
CA ALA A 552 0.66 3.47 16.55
C ALA A 552 -0.45 2.82 17.39
N GLU A 553 -1.70 3.27 17.26
CA GLU A 553 -2.83 2.79 18.07
C GLU A 553 -3.66 1.69 17.39
N ARG A 554 -3.66 1.63 16.06
CA ARG A 554 -4.38 0.56 15.33
C ARG A 554 -3.66 -0.79 15.37
N GLY A 555 -2.42 -0.85 15.89
CA GLY A 555 -1.66 -2.11 16.04
C GLY A 555 -1.33 -2.79 14.71
N ILE A 556 -1.36 -2.03 13.61
CA ILE A 556 -1.05 -2.51 12.25
C ILE A 556 0.45 -2.69 12.06
#